data_AF-A0A0D7EEW7-F1
#
_entry.id   AF-A0A0D7EEW7-F1
#
_cell.length_a   1.000
_cell.length_b   1.000
_cell.length_c   1.000
_cell.angle_alpha   90.00
_cell.angle_beta   90.00
_cell.angle_gamma   90.00
#
_symmetry.space_group_name_H-M   'P 1'
#
loop_
_entity.id
_entity.type
_entity.pdbx_description
1 polymer ?
#
loop_
_entity_poly.entity_id
_entity_poly.type
_entity_poly.pdbx_seq_one_letter_code
_entity_poly.pdbx_strand_id
1 'polypeptide(L)'
;MAAFIAVAAVGIFGIDTEARIRPALYLVFVGVLVAIVTAMLHDPWIMNLLKWSVLFVCIAWVLVFAFSKLNPQSQGLACFANLLIDCRTTADTVAERANPPPPTPIKTEVAPPAATNYDVFFQFAGAIDRSDVRSVMKKIGDAGWKVEGVDGGGQRTPSAANTAAVRYRDQSDDPTARTLADSLNATKLISRSIKPERNDGVAKGTLEVWISR
;
A
#
# COMPACT_ATOMS: atom_id res chain seq x y z
N MET A 1 6.89 -18.86 43.88
CA MET A 1 5.66 -19.41 44.50
C MET A 1 4.42 -18.53 44.29
N ALA A 2 4.53 -17.19 44.23
CA ALA A 2 3.38 -16.29 44.03
C ALA A 2 2.65 -16.44 42.67
N ALA A 3 3.35 -16.81 41.59
CA ALA A 3 2.74 -16.91 40.25
C ALA A 3 1.75 -18.08 40.08
N PHE A 4 1.89 -19.15 40.87
CA PHE A 4 1.01 -20.32 40.79
C PHE A 4 -0.33 -20.10 41.50
N ILE A 5 -0.40 -19.20 42.48
CA ILE A 5 -1.64 -18.87 43.22
C ILE A 5 -2.60 -18.07 42.33
N ALA A 6 -2.08 -17.23 41.42
CA ALA A 6 -2.90 -16.43 40.50
C ALA A 6 -3.62 -17.28 39.44
N VAL A 7 -3.01 -18.37 38.98
CA VAL A 7 -3.59 -19.26 37.95
C VAL A 7 -4.70 -20.15 38.54
N ALA A 8 -4.55 -20.57 39.80
CA ALA A 8 -5.55 -21.40 40.47
C ALA A 8 -6.86 -20.63 40.80
N ALA A 9 -6.79 -19.32 41.06
CA ALA A 9 -7.96 -18.51 41.40
C ALA A 9 -8.92 -18.26 40.23
N VAL A 10 -8.43 -18.35 38.98
CA VAL A 10 -9.25 -18.08 37.77
C VAL A 10 -10.13 -19.28 37.39
N GLY A 11 -9.79 -20.50 37.85
CA GLY A 11 -10.55 -21.71 37.56
C GLY A 11 -11.92 -21.82 38.25
N ILE A 12 -12.20 -20.99 39.26
CA ILE A 12 -13.44 -21.05 40.05
C ILE A 12 -14.61 -20.36 39.33
N PHE A 13 -14.36 -19.54 38.31
CA PHE A 13 -15.39 -18.69 37.69
C PHE A 13 -16.16 -19.30 36.51
N GLY A 14 -16.03 -20.60 36.23
CA GLY A 14 -16.87 -21.28 35.22
C GLY A 14 -16.73 -20.68 33.81
N ILE A 15 -15.54 -20.20 33.46
CA ILE A 15 -15.26 -19.54 32.17
C ILE A 15 -14.66 -20.57 31.20
N ASP A 16 -15.19 -20.56 29.98
CA ASP A 16 -14.82 -21.40 28.84
C ASP A 16 -13.30 -21.51 28.63
N THR A 17 -12.76 -22.70 28.93
CA THR A 17 -11.32 -22.95 29.08
C THR A 17 -10.56 -22.92 27.77
N GLU A 18 -11.21 -23.26 26.65
CA GLU A 18 -10.51 -23.50 25.38
C GLU A 18 -10.01 -22.21 24.72
N ALA A 19 -10.72 -21.09 24.89
CA ALA A 19 -10.35 -19.79 24.33
C ALA A 19 -9.28 -19.04 25.15
N ARG A 20 -9.07 -19.39 26.43
CA ARG A 20 -8.18 -18.64 27.35
C ARG A 20 -6.88 -19.36 27.72
N ILE A 21 -6.76 -20.66 27.44
CA ILE A 21 -5.51 -21.41 27.68
C ILE A 21 -4.34 -20.84 26.86
N ARG A 22 -4.56 -20.45 25.60
CA ARG A 22 -3.51 -19.91 24.72
C ARG A 22 -2.86 -18.62 25.26
N PRO A 23 -3.61 -17.56 25.62
CA PRO A 23 -2.99 -16.36 26.19
C PRO A 23 -2.37 -16.61 27.56
N ALA A 24 -2.92 -17.51 28.39
CA ALA A 24 -2.33 -17.85 29.68
C ALA A 24 -0.96 -18.56 29.52
N LEU A 25 -0.86 -19.54 28.62
CA LEU A 25 0.40 -20.20 28.29
C LEU A 25 1.42 -19.22 27.71
N TYR A 26 0.97 -18.29 26.86
CA TYR A 26 1.83 -17.25 26.32
C TYR A 26 2.41 -16.36 27.43
N LEU A 27 1.58 -15.90 28.38
CA LEU A 27 2.04 -15.08 29.50
C LEU A 27 3.01 -15.83 30.43
N VAL A 28 2.76 -17.11 30.70
CA VAL A 28 3.68 -17.94 31.51
C VAL A 28 5.01 -18.14 30.78
N PHE A 29 4.97 -18.47 29.49
CA PHE A 29 6.18 -18.66 28.69
C PHE A 29 7.01 -17.38 28.61
N VAL A 30 6.38 -16.24 28.29
CA VAL A 30 7.04 -14.94 28.24
C VAL A 30 7.60 -14.56 29.61
N GLY A 31 6.85 -14.78 30.70
CA GLY A 31 7.31 -14.49 32.06
C GLY A 31 8.54 -15.31 32.46
N VAL A 32 8.56 -16.62 32.15
CA VAL A 32 9.71 -17.49 32.39
C VAL A 32 10.91 -17.04 31.56
N LEU A 33 10.71 -16.70 30.28
CA LEU A 33 11.76 -16.24 29.40
C LEU A 33 12.39 -14.93 29.88
N VAL A 34 11.57 -13.96 30.32
CA VAL A 34 12.05 -12.71 30.93
C VAL A 34 12.82 -12.97 32.22
N ALA A 35 12.36 -13.88 33.07
CA ALA A 35 13.06 -14.22 34.32
C ALA A 35 14.42 -14.86 34.05
N ILE A 36 14.51 -15.78 33.08
CA ILE A 36 15.77 -16.40 32.64
C ILE A 36 16.72 -15.33 32.08
N VAL A 37 16.24 -14.46 31.19
CA VAL A 37 17.05 -13.37 30.64
C VAL A 37 17.56 -12.46 31.75
N THR A 38 16.70 -12.09 32.71
CA THR A 38 17.08 -11.25 33.85
C THR A 38 18.14 -11.91 34.72
N ALA A 39 18.00 -13.21 35.02
CA ALA A 39 18.97 -13.98 35.77
C ALA A 39 20.31 -14.09 35.04
N MET A 40 20.28 -14.29 33.72
CA MET A 40 21.48 -14.30 32.87
C MET A 40 22.19 -12.93 32.83
N LEU A 41 21.44 -11.82 32.87
CA LEU A 41 22.00 -10.47 32.89
C LEU A 41 22.64 -10.08 34.24
N HIS A 42 22.35 -10.81 35.33
CA HIS A 42 22.93 -10.53 36.64
C HIS A 42 24.30 -11.21 36.84
N ASP A 43 24.68 -12.16 35.98
CA ASP A 43 25.99 -12.82 36.03
C ASP A 43 27.04 -11.95 35.30
N PRO A 44 28.11 -11.48 35.99
CA PRO A 44 29.12 -10.62 35.40
C PRO A 44 29.91 -11.29 34.25
N TRP A 45 30.02 -12.62 34.26
CA TRP A 45 30.66 -13.37 33.18
C TRP A 45 29.79 -13.39 31.93
N ILE A 46 28.48 -13.66 32.09
CA ILE A 46 27.51 -13.63 30.99
C ILE A 46 27.41 -12.22 30.40
N MET A 47 27.39 -11.18 31.24
CA MET A 47 27.40 -9.79 30.78
C MET A 47 28.65 -9.43 29.97
N ASN A 48 29.82 -9.96 30.36
CA ASN A 48 31.05 -9.75 29.60
C ASN A 48 30.98 -10.47 28.24
N LEU A 49 30.52 -11.73 28.22
CA LEU A 49 30.32 -12.49 27.00
C LEU A 49 29.32 -11.81 26.04
N LEU A 50 28.22 -11.27 26.58
CA LEU A 50 27.21 -10.53 25.83
C LEU A 50 27.77 -9.23 25.24
N LYS A 51 28.60 -8.49 25.99
CA LYS A 51 29.27 -7.28 25.46
C LYS A 51 30.16 -7.61 24.28
N TRP A 52 30.97 -8.67 24.40
CA TRP A 52 31.85 -9.11 23.32
C TRP A 52 31.05 -9.60 22.12
N SER A 53 29.99 -10.39 22.32
CA SER A 53 29.17 -10.87 21.21
C SER A 53 28.50 -9.73 20.44
N VAL A 54 27.95 -8.72 21.14
CA VAL A 54 27.38 -7.53 20.51
C VAL A 54 28.44 -6.76 19.73
N LEU A 55 29.64 -6.57 20.30
CA LEU A 55 30.75 -5.91 19.61
C LEU A 55 31.14 -6.66 18.32
N PHE A 56 31.27 -7.99 18.38
CA PHE A 56 31.56 -8.81 17.21
C PHE A 56 30.48 -8.74 16.14
N VAL A 57 29.20 -8.79 16.53
CA VAL A 57 28.07 -8.67 15.61
C VAL A 57 28.07 -7.29 14.93
N CYS A 58 28.32 -6.22 15.68
CA CYS A 58 28.43 -4.86 15.13
C CYS A 58 29.59 -4.75 14.13
N ILE A 59 30.78 -5.25 14.47
CA ILE A 59 31.94 -5.24 13.58
C ILE A 59 31.66 -6.06 12.31
N ALA A 60 31.12 -7.27 12.45
CA ALA A 60 30.75 -8.12 11.33
C ALA A 60 29.73 -7.44 10.41
N TRP A 61 28.71 -6.79 10.99
CA TRP A 61 27.70 -6.06 10.23
C TRP A 61 28.29 -4.89 9.44
N VAL A 62 29.17 -4.08 10.05
CA VAL A 62 29.87 -2.97 9.36
C VAL A 62 30.71 -3.50 8.20
N LEU A 63 31.42 -4.62 8.38
CA LEU A 63 32.22 -5.24 7.32
C LEU A 63 31.34 -5.75 6.17
N VAL A 64 30.22 -6.41 6.46
CA VAL A 64 29.24 -6.84 5.43
C VAL A 64 28.66 -5.64 4.69
N PHE A 65 28.33 -4.56 5.39
CA PHE A 65 27.81 -3.33 4.79
C PHE A 65 28.84 -2.65 3.88
N ALA A 66 30.10 -2.55 4.32
CA ALA A 66 31.17 -2.00 3.50
C ALA A 66 31.42 -2.85 2.25
N PHE A 67 31.42 -4.18 2.39
CA PHE A 67 31.60 -5.10 1.28
C PHE A 67 30.45 -5.06 0.27
N SER A 68 29.20 -4.90 0.73
CA SER A 68 28.03 -4.79 -0.16
C SER A 68 28.06 -3.51 -1.01
N LYS A 69 28.65 -2.42 -0.49
CA LYS A 69 28.89 -1.19 -1.26
C LYS A 69 29.95 -1.35 -2.33
N LEU A 70 30.95 -2.21 -2.11
CA LEU A 70 32.01 -2.49 -3.07
C LEU A 70 31.57 -3.48 -4.17
N ASN A 71 30.63 -4.39 -3.87
CA ASN A 71 30.15 -5.43 -4.80
C ASN A 71 28.62 -5.40 -4.99
N PRO A 72 28.07 -4.38 -5.70
CA PRO A 72 26.63 -4.18 -5.84
C PRO A 72 25.90 -5.29 -6.63
N GLN A 73 26.62 -6.17 -7.33
CA GLN A 73 26.02 -7.30 -8.05
C GLN A 73 25.61 -8.48 -7.16
N SER A 74 26.08 -8.53 -5.91
CA SER A 74 25.76 -9.63 -4.99
C SER A 74 24.40 -9.44 -4.30
N GLN A 75 23.33 -9.88 -4.97
CA GLN A 75 21.94 -9.72 -4.49
C GLN A 75 21.73 -10.25 -3.06
N GLY A 76 22.40 -11.34 -2.68
CA GLY A 76 22.29 -11.92 -1.33
C GLY A 76 22.84 -11.02 -0.20
N LEU A 77 23.88 -10.23 -0.46
CA LEU A 77 24.50 -9.37 0.55
C LEU A 77 23.75 -8.05 0.73
N ALA A 78 23.10 -7.54 -0.32
CA ALA A 78 22.26 -6.34 -0.25
C ALA A 78 21.04 -6.54 0.66
N CYS A 79 20.49 -7.75 0.68
CA CYS A 79 19.42 -8.19 1.57
C CYS A 79 19.83 -8.17 3.05
N PHE A 80 20.97 -8.80 3.38
CA PHE A 80 21.45 -8.86 4.76
C PHE A 80 21.86 -7.50 5.33
N ALA A 81 22.35 -6.60 4.48
CA ALA A 81 22.82 -5.28 4.89
C ALA A 81 21.67 -4.30 5.21
N ASN A 82 20.48 -4.47 4.62
CA ASN A 82 19.32 -3.60 4.84
C ASN A 82 18.25 -4.31 5.67
N LEU A 83 18.52 -4.50 6.96
CA LEU A 83 17.68 -5.26 7.90
C LEU A 83 16.22 -4.78 8.00
N LEU A 84 15.95 -3.53 7.58
CA LEU A 84 14.65 -2.86 7.68
C LEU A 84 13.88 -2.81 6.35
N ILE A 85 14.48 -3.26 5.25
CA ILE A 85 13.87 -3.19 3.92
C ILE A 85 13.60 -4.62 3.45
N ASP A 86 12.38 -4.89 3.01
CA ASP A 86 12.04 -6.21 2.48
C ASP A 86 12.99 -6.56 1.32
N CYS A 87 13.60 -7.75 1.42
CA CYS A 87 14.46 -8.31 0.38
C CYS A 87 13.85 -8.21 -1.03
N ARG A 88 12.52 -8.35 -1.08
CA ARG A 88 11.72 -8.23 -2.31
C ARG A 88 11.84 -6.84 -2.94
N THR A 89 11.65 -5.77 -2.16
CA THR A 89 11.78 -4.40 -2.66
C THR A 89 13.18 -4.06 -3.17
N THR A 90 14.23 -4.61 -2.54
CA THR A 90 15.60 -4.37 -3.01
C THR A 90 15.90 -5.15 -4.30
N ALA A 91 15.42 -6.39 -4.40
CA ALA A 91 15.55 -7.21 -5.61
C ALA A 91 14.81 -6.57 -6.80
N ASP A 92 13.60 -6.06 -6.59
CA ASP A 92 12.80 -5.40 -7.62
C ASP A 92 13.50 -4.12 -8.12
N THR A 93 14.08 -3.32 -7.21
CA THR A 93 14.82 -2.09 -7.58
C THR A 93 16.08 -2.40 -8.38
N VAL A 94 16.80 -3.48 -8.05
CA VAL A 94 17.99 -3.90 -8.78
C VAL A 94 17.61 -4.44 -10.16
N ALA A 95 16.53 -5.22 -10.26
CA ALA A 95 16.02 -5.72 -11.53
C ALA A 95 15.56 -4.59 -12.46
N GLU A 96 14.89 -3.56 -11.91
CA GLU A 96 14.46 -2.39 -12.66
C GLU A 96 15.63 -1.53 -13.16
N ARG A 97 16.74 -1.47 -12.43
CA ARG A 97 17.98 -0.83 -12.92
C ARG A 97 18.72 -1.65 -13.97
N ALA A 98 18.69 -2.97 -13.84
CA ALA A 98 19.36 -3.88 -14.78
C ALA A 98 18.65 -3.94 -16.14
N ASN A 99 17.33 -3.79 -16.14
CA ASN A 99 16.50 -3.72 -17.34
C ASN A 99 15.84 -2.35 -17.43
N PRO A 100 16.53 -1.32 -17.95
CA PRO A 100 15.89 -0.03 -18.19
C PRO A 100 14.64 -0.27 -19.06
N PRO A 101 13.49 0.31 -18.71
CA PRO A 101 12.27 0.12 -19.48
C PRO A 101 12.55 0.49 -20.94
N PRO A 102 11.93 -0.22 -21.91
CA PRO A 102 12.02 0.14 -23.32
C PRO A 102 11.80 1.64 -23.48
N PRO A 103 12.53 2.32 -24.39
CA PRO A 103 12.42 3.76 -24.56
C PRO A 103 10.95 4.12 -24.63
N THR A 104 10.49 4.88 -23.63
CA THR A 104 9.08 5.22 -23.47
C THR A 104 8.61 5.76 -24.82
N PRO A 105 7.62 5.13 -25.48
CA PRO A 105 7.14 5.62 -26.76
C PRO A 105 6.86 7.10 -26.59
N ILE A 106 7.50 7.91 -27.44
CA ILE A 106 7.45 9.37 -27.39
C ILE A 106 5.99 9.73 -27.20
N LYS A 107 5.67 10.19 -25.98
CA LYS A 107 4.32 10.51 -25.57
C LYS A 107 3.92 11.66 -26.48
N THR A 108 3.20 11.36 -27.55
CA THR A 108 2.54 12.37 -28.36
C THR A 108 1.72 13.15 -27.36
N GLU A 109 2.16 14.37 -27.09
CA GLU A 109 1.46 15.30 -26.22
C GLU A 109 0.17 15.62 -26.94
N VAL A 110 -0.85 14.82 -26.62
CA VAL A 110 -2.22 15.05 -27.07
C VAL A 110 -2.57 16.40 -26.50
N ALA A 111 -2.69 17.39 -27.39
CA ALA A 111 -3.07 18.73 -27.02
C ALA A 111 -4.30 18.65 -26.08
N PRO A 112 -4.30 19.39 -24.95
CA PRO A 112 -5.41 19.36 -24.03
C PRO A 112 -6.72 19.56 -24.80
N PRO A 113 -7.75 18.73 -24.56
CA PRO A 113 -9.04 18.95 -25.18
C PRO A 113 -9.47 20.38 -24.87
N ALA A 114 -9.94 21.12 -25.88
CA ALA A 114 -10.46 22.48 -25.70
C ALA A 114 -11.41 22.48 -24.50
N ALA A 115 -11.18 23.40 -23.55
CA ALA A 115 -11.87 23.48 -22.26
C ALA A 115 -13.35 23.10 -22.43
N THR A 116 -13.73 21.94 -21.90
CA THR A 116 -15.04 21.37 -22.14
C THR A 116 -16.02 21.97 -21.13
N ASN A 117 -17.22 22.34 -21.58
CA ASN A 117 -18.28 22.87 -20.71
C ASN A 117 -18.98 21.78 -19.87
N TYR A 118 -18.33 20.64 -19.64
CA TYR A 118 -18.93 19.49 -18.95
C TYR A 118 -18.49 19.44 -17.50
N ASP A 119 -19.46 19.22 -16.61
CA ASP A 119 -19.19 18.91 -15.21
C ASP A 119 -18.79 17.44 -15.08
N VAL A 120 -17.64 17.17 -14.47
CA VAL A 120 -17.13 15.80 -14.27
C VAL A 120 -17.27 15.38 -12.81
N PHE A 121 -18.08 14.37 -12.54
CA PHE A 121 -18.29 13.82 -11.20
C PHE A 121 -17.61 12.47 -11.04
N PHE A 122 -16.88 12.28 -9.94
CA PHE A 122 -16.22 11.00 -9.63
C PHE A 122 -17.00 10.21 -8.59
N GLN A 123 -17.30 8.96 -8.93
CA GLN A 123 -17.92 7.97 -8.07
C GLN A 123 -17.06 6.70 -8.05
N PHE A 124 -16.77 6.18 -6.86
CA PHE A 124 -15.89 5.02 -6.74
C PHE A 124 -16.30 4.01 -5.68
N ALA A 125 -15.88 2.76 -5.86
CA ALA A 125 -16.11 1.66 -4.94
C ALA A 125 -14.87 0.76 -4.77
N GLY A 126 -14.96 -0.18 -3.83
CA GLY A 126 -13.93 -1.21 -3.63
C GLY A 126 -12.67 -0.71 -2.93
N ALA A 127 -11.54 -1.37 -3.21
CA ALA A 127 -10.25 -1.14 -2.55
C ALA A 127 -9.43 -0.01 -3.20
N ILE A 128 -10.11 1.07 -3.64
CA ILE A 128 -9.45 2.28 -4.13
C ILE A 128 -9.30 3.27 -2.97
N ASP A 129 -8.08 3.77 -2.77
CA ASP A 129 -7.83 4.81 -1.77
C ASP A 129 -8.29 6.18 -2.26
N ARG A 130 -8.93 6.93 -1.36
CA ARG A 130 -9.48 8.26 -1.68
C ARG A 130 -8.39 9.27 -2.06
N SER A 131 -7.18 9.10 -1.51
CA SER A 131 -6.00 9.92 -1.87
C SER A 131 -5.61 9.74 -3.34
N ASP A 132 -5.70 8.53 -3.86
CA ASP A 132 -5.35 8.21 -5.25
C ASP A 132 -6.39 8.81 -6.20
N VAL A 133 -7.68 8.69 -5.85
CA VAL A 133 -8.77 9.34 -6.59
C VAL A 133 -8.57 10.85 -6.65
N ARG A 134 -8.28 11.50 -5.51
CA ARG A 134 -7.97 12.94 -5.45
C ARG A 134 -6.80 13.33 -6.35
N SER A 135 -5.71 12.55 -6.32
CA SER A 135 -4.53 12.79 -7.16
C SER A 135 -4.88 12.73 -8.65
N VAL A 136 -5.71 11.77 -9.05
CA VAL A 136 -6.20 11.65 -10.43
C VAL A 136 -7.14 12.78 -10.79
N MET A 137 -8.12 13.11 -9.95
CA MET A 137 -9.04 14.23 -10.17
C MET A 137 -8.28 15.54 -10.39
N LYS A 138 -7.23 15.80 -9.60
CA LYS A 138 -6.37 16.97 -9.78
C LYS A 138 -5.66 16.96 -11.14
N LYS A 139 -5.04 15.84 -11.53
CA LYS A 139 -4.39 15.72 -12.86
C LYS A 139 -5.37 15.92 -14.02
N ILE A 140 -6.60 15.43 -13.87
CA ILE A 140 -7.65 15.62 -14.88
C ILE A 140 -8.11 17.10 -14.90
N GLY A 141 -8.22 17.74 -13.74
CA GLY A 141 -8.48 19.18 -13.65
C GLY A 141 -7.37 20.03 -14.27
N ASP A 142 -6.10 19.70 -14.00
CA ASP A 142 -4.93 20.36 -14.58
C ASP A 142 -4.88 20.20 -16.11
N ALA A 143 -5.51 19.15 -16.65
CA ALA A 143 -5.68 18.92 -18.10
C ALA A 143 -6.86 19.71 -18.71
N GLY A 144 -7.53 20.57 -17.94
CA GLY A 144 -8.57 21.49 -18.41
C GLY A 144 -10.01 20.98 -18.24
N TRP A 145 -10.23 19.86 -17.56
CA TRP A 145 -11.58 19.36 -17.26
C TRP A 145 -12.17 20.05 -16.02
N LYS A 146 -13.46 20.37 -16.06
CA LYS A 146 -14.17 20.90 -14.89
C LYS A 146 -14.58 19.76 -13.96
N VAL A 147 -13.66 19.38 -13.06
CA VAL A 147 -13.86 18.28 -12.10
C VAL A 147 -14.48 18.80 -10.80
N GLU A 148 -15.61 18.24 -10.41
CA GLU A 148 -16.31 18.59 -9.17
C GLU A 148 -15.77 17.84 -7.96
N GLY A 149 -15.64 18.52 -6.82
CA GLY A 149 -15.30 17.89 -5.54
C GLY A 149 -13.87 17.33 -5.44
N VAL A 150 -12.90 17.94 -6.12
CA VAL A 150 -11.49 17.51 -6.13
C VAL A 150 -10.95 17.34 -4.70
N ASP A 151 -11.15 18.30 -3.80
CA ASP A 151 -10.65 18.22 -2.42
C ASP A 151 -11.26 17.04 -1.63
N GLY A 152 -12.51 16.69 -1.94
CA GLY A 152 -13.22 15.56 -1.36
C GLY A 152 -12.77 14.19 -1.89
N GLY A 153 -12.12 14.14 -3.06
CA GLY A 153 -11.71 12.90 -3.72
C GLY A 153 -12.90 12.10 -4.26
N GLY A 154 -13.96 12.77 -4.69
CA GLY A 154 -15.16 12.15 -5.23
C GLY A 154 -16.04 11.44 -4.18
N GLN A 155 -17.14 10.86 -4.64
CA GLN A 155 -18.11 10.16 -3.80
C GLN A 155 -17.82 8.66 -3.77
N ARG A 156 -17.65 8.08 -2.58
CA ARG A 156 -17.61 6.62 -2.43
C ARG A 156 -19.04 6.10 -2.42
N THR A 157 -19.38 5.19 -3.33
CA THR A 157 -20.74 4.62 -3.43
C THR A 157 -20.69 3.12 -3.76
N PRO A 158 -21.50 2.27 -3.08
CA PRO A 158 -21.58 0.85 -3.43
C PRO A 158 -22.04 0.60 -4.87
N SER A 159 -22.80 1.51 -5.47
CA SER A 159 -23.32 1.36 -6.84
C SER A 159 -22.22 1.35 -7.90
N ALA A 160 -21.05 1.93 -7.63
CA ALA A 160 -19.89 1.89 -8.51
C ALA A 160 -19.09 0.58 -8.42
N ALA A 161 -19.56 -0.41 -7.66
CA ALA A 161 -18.94 -1.73 -7.59
C ALA A 161 -18.96 -2.40 -8.97
N ASN A 162 -17.84 -3.03 -9.32
CA ASN A 162 -17.61 -3.70 -10.61
C ASN A 162 -17.71 -2.81 -11.86
N THR A 163 -17.78 -1.48 -11.75
CA THR A 163 -17.79 -0.57 -12.90
C THR A 163 -16.39 -0.05 -13.26
N ALA A 164 -16.19 0.27 -14.54
CA ALA A 164 -15.04 0.99 -15.07
C ALA A 164 -15.50 1.78 -16.31
N ALA A 165 -16.22 2.89 -16.09
CA ALA A 165 -16.88 3.61 -17.16
C ALA A 165 -16.89 5.14 -16.95
N VAL A 166 -16.96 5.88 -18.06
CA VAL A 166 -17.37 7.28 -18.11
C VAL A 166 -18.79 7.31 -18.66
N ARG A 167 -19.76 7.66 -17.83
CA ARG A 167 -21.18 7.65 -18.17
C ARG A 167 -21.61 9.01 -18.69
N TYR A 168 -22.39 9.00 -19.77
CA TYR A 168 -22.87 10.19 -20.45
C TYR A 168 -24.30 9.98 -20.95
N ARG A 169 -25.07 11.05 -21.15
CA ARG A 169 -26.50 10.93 -21.50
C ARG A 169 -26.75 10.90 -23.01
N ASP A 170 -26.37 11.98 -23.70
CA ASP A 170 -26.73 12.22 -25.09
C ASP A 170 -25.68 11.59 -26.02
N GLN A 171 -26.11 11.01 -27.14
CA GLN A 171 -25.19 10.34 -28.07
C GLN A 171 -24.12 11.28 -28.64
N SER A 172 -24.42 12.58 -28.72
CA SER A 172 -23.46 13.63 -29.08
C SER A 172 -22.24 13.69 -28.16
N ASP A 173 -22.34 13.16 -26.95
CA ASP A 173 -21.33 13.30 -25.90
C ASP A 173 -20.34 12.12 -25.90
N ASP A 174 -20.57 11.07 -26.71
CA ASP A 174 -19.67 9.90 -26.81
C ASP A 174 -18.21 10.29 -27.11
N PRO A 175 -17.92 11.19 -28.07
CA PRO A 175 -16.54 11.57 -28.36
C PRO A 175 -15.86 12.21 -27.14
N THR A 176 -16.56 13.09 -26.44
CA THR A 176 -16.04 13.76 -25.24
C THR A 176 -15.85 12.77 -24.08
N ALA A 177 -16.82 11.88 -23.85
CA ALA A 177 -16.71 10.83 -22.83
C ALA A 177 -15.54 9.87 -23.12
N ARG A 178 -15.29 9.56 -24.40
CA ARG A 178 -14.16 8.75 -24.85
C ARG A 178 -12.83 9.45 -24.56
N THR A 179 -12.71 10.73 -24.87
CA THR A 179 -11.49 11.50 -24.54
C THR A 179 -11.20 11.54 -23.04
N LEU A 180 -12.24 11.68 -22.20
CA LEU A 180 -12.09 11.60 -20.75
C LEU A 180 -11.67 10.19 -20.31
N ALA A 181 -12.29 9.15 -20.86
CA ALA A 181 -11.94 7.76 -20.57
C ALA A 181 -10.48 7.44 -20.94
N ASP A 182 -9.99 7.92 -22.08
CA ASP A 182 -8.60 7.76 -22.50
C ASP A 182 -7.64 8.48 -21.56
N SER A 183 -7.99 9.70 -21.14
CA SER A 183 -7.22 10.47 -20.14
C SER A 183 -7.13 9.74 -18.80
N LEU A 184 -8.24 9.13 -18.36
CA LEU A 184 -8.28 8.33 -17.13
C LEU A 184 -7.48 7.04 -17.25
N ASN A 185 -7.57 6.33 -18.37
CA ASN A 185 -6.79 5.12 -18.64
C ASN A 185 -5.27 5.41 -18.60
N ALA A 186 -4.85 6.57 -19.09
CA ALA A 186 -3.45 7.00 -19.04
C ALA A 186 -2.92 7.17 -17.59
N THR A 187 -3.80 7.38 -16.61
CA THR A 187 -3.40 7.49 -15.19
C THR A 187 -3.12 6.16 -14.52
N LYS A 188 -3.59 5.04 -15.11
CA LYS A 188 -3.49 3.68 -14.55
C LYS A 188 -4.04 3.55 -13.12
N LEU A 189 -5.05 4.37 -12.75
CA LEU A 189 -5.69 4.28 -11.43
C LEU A 189 -6.28 2.90 -11.15
N ILE A 190 -6.84 2.26 -12.18
CA ILE A 190 -7.34 0.89 -12.13
C ILE A 190 -6.76 0.08 -13.30
N SER A 191 -6.65 -1.24 -13.13
CA SER A 191 -6.13 -2.14 -14.17
C SER A 191 -7.11 -2.40 -15.30
N ARG A 192 -8.41 -2.19 -15.06
CA ARG A 192 -9.47 -2.36 -16.06
C ARG A 192 -9.54 -1.13 -16.96
N SER A 193 -9.77 -1.36 -18.25
CA SER A 193 -9.97 -0.27 -19.20
C SER A 193 -11.30 0.43 -18.93
N ILE A 194 -11.23 1.74 -18.73
CA ILE A 194 -12.37 2.63 -18.60
C ILE A 194 -12.92 2.91 -20.00
N LYS A 195 -14.22 2.71 -20.19
CA LYS A 195 -14.91 2.92 -21.48
C LYS A 195 -16.04 3.94 -21.37
N PRO A 196 -16.37 4.68 -22.43
CA PRO A 196 -17.59 5.48 -22.45
C PRO A 196 -18.81 4.55 -22.43
N GLU A 197 -19.82 4.88 -21.62
CA GLU A 197 -21.08 4.15 -21.51
C GLU A 197 -22.27 5.11 -21.50
N ARG A 198 -23.22 4.92 -22.43
CA ARG A 198 -24.42 5.75 -22.46
C ARG A 198 -25.34 5.40 -21.29
N ASN A 199 -25.81 6.40 -20.56
CA ASN A 199 -26.76 6.24 -19.48
C ASN A 199 -27.74 7.42 -19.39
N ASP A 200 -29.03 7.13 -19.59
CA ASP A 200 -30.08 8.16 -19.59
C ASP A 200 -30.34 8.80 -18.22
N GLY A 201 -29.79 8.23 -17.14
CA GLY A 201 -29.86 8.78 -15.78
C GLY A 201 -28.86 9.90 -15.49
N VAL A 202 -27.87 10.11 -16.38
CA VAL A 202 -26.89 11.18 -16.24
C VAL A 202 -27.51 12.53 -16.66
N ALA A 203 -27.18 13.60 -15.94
CA ALA A 203 -27.65 14.94 -16.28
C ALA A 203 -27.03 15.43 -17.62
N LYS A 204 -27.74 16.30 -18.33
CA LYS A 204 -27.22 16.90 -19.58
C LYS A 204 -26.02 17.79 -19.27
N GLY A 205 -24.97 17.73 -20.10
CA GLY A 205 -23.73 18.47 -19.85
C GLY A 205 -22.91 17.93 -18.68
N THR A 206 -23.16 16.68 -18.27
CA THR A 206 -22.47 16.03 -17.16
C THR A 206 -21.84 14.72 -17.61
N LEU A 207 -20.62 14.45 -17.14
CA LEU A 207 -19.95 13.17 -17.30
C LEU A 207 -19.71 12.56 -15.91
N GLU A 208 -20.17 11.34 -15.69
CA GLU A 208 -19.93 10.64 -14.42
C GLU A 208 -18.86 9.55 -14.59
N VAL A 209 -17.78 9.64 -13.82
CA VAL A 209 -16.72 8.64 -13.77
C VAL A 209 -17.05 7.61 -12.70
N TRP A 210 -17.27 6.36 -13.10
CA TRP A 210 -17.64 5.24 -12.24
C TRP A 210 -16.54 4.17 -12.25
N ILE A 211 -15.75 4.10 -11.18
CA ILE A 211 -14.58 3.20 -11.10
C ILE A 211 -14.58 2.34 -9.84
N SER A 212 -14.08 1.11 -9.96
CA SER A 212 -13.84 0.23 -8.82
C SER A 212 -12.63 -0.66 -9.00
N ARG A 213 -12.06 -1.08 -7.87
CA ARG A 213 -11.00 -2.08 -7.76
C ARG A 213 -11.43 -3.19 -6.82
#